data_AF-V4AYW7-F1
#
_entry.id   AF-V4AYW7-F1
#
_cell.length_a   1.000
_cell.length_b   1.000
_cell.length_c   1.000
_cell.angle_alpha   90.00
_cell.angle_beta   90.00
_cell.angle_gamma   90.00
#
_symmetry.space_group_name_H-M   'P 1'
#
loop_
_entity.id
_entity.type
_entity.pdbx_description
1 polymer ?
#
loop_
_entity_poly.entity_id
_entity_poly.type
_entity_poly.pdbx_seq_one_letter_code
_entity_poly.pdbx_strand_id
1 'polypeptide(L)'
;MVSPNKNTVVNISILKSEFLAYKCLNFPGTITHYLKFYNEPRAVSLLPPRAHSVRTDDSNSMNRPSSVFLFGIILKEIVAALHRIYLNPNGNIYPVFNDMIGPNSYNLSLLVNDRRGRIGLASRDQSAMLQVLQYIMENFTYHMTEIMPATGVLGTHRKSSVFEMIKNNKRFPDGYFWQIELDQLQFNESGKSYNIGNDEAFLLLVGIFISRSLITTLLLKPIDYGLSTSTLPDNADGNLKVFATIMLFLVRRVSVPRGRPMMPMPGEIVRYVYSDGEFRTVHLRLRRSYEYCENLLRDWGQEYVKRLRNAITSNSTKAPNNPIKRN
;
A
#
# COMPACT_ATOMS: atom_id res chain seq x y z
N MET A 1 1.49 -44.32 4.10
CA MET A 1 0.18 -43.78 4.54
C MET A 1 0.43 -42.87 5.72
N VAL A 2 0.38 -41.54 5.52
CA VAL A 2 0.43 -40.56 6.62
C VAL A 2 -0.75 -39.63 6.45
N SER A 3 -1.55 -39.56 7.50
CA SER A 3 -2.83 -38.84 7.59
C SER A 3 -2.61 -37.32 7.62
N PRO A 4 -3.50 -36.51 7.01
CA PRO A 4 -3.42 -35.05 7.06
C PRO A 4 -3.98 -34.54 8.39
N ASN A 5 -3.16 -33.83 9.17
CA ASN A 5 -3.62 -33.23 10.42
C ASN A 5 -4.34 -31.90 10.16
N LYS A 6 -5.49 -31.75 10.81
CA LYS A 6 -6.49 -30.70 10.66
C LYS A 6 -6.18 -29.50 11.58
N ASN A 7 -6.74 -28.35 11.20
CA ASN A 7 -7.16 -27.23 12.05
C ASN A 7 -6.07 -26.30 12.61
N THR A 8 -5.58 -25.39 11.76
CA THR A 8 -5.16 -24.06 12.22
C THR A 8 -6.41 -23.23 12.51
N VAL A 9 -6.90 -23.28 13.75
CA VAL A 9 -7.92 -22.33 14.24
C VAL A 9 -7.24 -20.96 14.31
N VAL A 10 -7.49 -20.11 13.31
CA VAL A 10 -7.01 -18.73 13.31
C VAL A 10 -7.72 -17.99 14.45
N ASN A 11 -6.93 -17.52 15.41
CA ASN A 11 -7.43 -16.90 16.63
C ASN A 11 -8.06 -15.53 16.30
N ILE A 12 -9.39 -15.49 16.25
CA ILE A 12 -10.21 -14.33 15.82
C ILE A 12 -9.94 -13.08 16.67
N SER A 13 -9.43 -13.22 17.90
CA SER A 13 -9.05 -12.10 18.77
C SER A 13 -7.85 -11.30 18.23
N ILE A 14 -6.89 -11.97 17.59
CA ILE A 14 -5.69 -11.35 16.99
C ILE A 14 -6.08 -10.53 15.75
N LEU A 15 -6.99 -11.05 14.93
CA LEU A 15 -7.54 -10.31 13.78
C LEU A 15 -8.32 -9.06 14.19
N LYS A 16 -9.02 -9.08 15.35
CA LYS A 16 -9.75 -7.91 15.87
C LYS A 16 -8.83 -6.78 16.32
N SER A 17 -7.73 -7.09 17.01
CA SER A 17 -6.75 -6.07 17.44
C SER A 17 -5.94 -5.51 16.27
N GLU A 18 -5.61 -6.32 15.27
CA GLU A 18 -4.91 -5.87 14.06
C GLU A 18 -5.79 -4.97 13.17
N PHE A 19 -7.10 -5.25 13.04
CA PHE A 19 -8.04 -4.42 12.27
C PHE A 19 -8.37 -3.08 12.93
N LEU A 20 -8.22 -2.98 14.26
CA LEU A 20 -8.49 -1.77 15.03
C LEU A 20 -7.52 -0.62 14.68
N ALA A 21 -6.26 -0.91 14.34
CA ALA A 21 -5.27 0.08 13.90
C ALA A 21 -5.65 0.74 12.54
N TYR A 22 -6.31 -0.01 11.66
CA TYR A 22 -6.77 0.47 10.34
C TYR A 22 -8.11 1.23 10.38
N LYS A 23 -8.61 1.57 11.58
CA LYS A 23 -9.68 2.57 11.78
C LYS A 23 -9.24 3.97 11.33
N CYS A 24 -7.94 4.25 11.34
CA CYS A 24 -7.35 5.59 11.14
C CYS A 24 -6.97 5.92 9.69
N LEU A 25 -7.19 4.99 8.75
CA LEU A 25 -7.14 5.29 7.31
C LEU A 25 -8.41 6.07 7.00
N ASN A 26 -8.29 7.29 6.46
CA ASN A 26 -9.41 8.21 6.17
C ASN A 26 -10.39 7.71 5.08
N PHE A 27 -10.43 6.40 4.80
CA PHE A 27 -11.33 5.75 3.85
C PHE A 27 -12.51 5.13 4.61
N PRO A 28 -13.77 5.39 4.22
CA PRO A 28 -14.95 5.03 5.01
C PRO A 28 -15.08 3.54 5.32
N GLY A 29 -15.47 3.21 6.56
CA GLY A 29 -15.91 1.88 7.00
C GLY A 29 -15.72 1.63 8.50
N THR A 30 -16.78 1.74 9.30
CA THR A 30 -16.78 1.41 10.74
C THR A 30 -16.85 -0.10 10.99
N ILE A 31 -16.07 -0.57 11.98
CA ILE A 31 -15.93 -1.98 12.39
C ILE A 31 -17.24 -2.66 12.83
N THR A 32 -18.30 -1.92 13.15
CA THR A 32 -19.57 -2.47 13.64
C THR A 32 -20.25 -3.43 12.64
N HIS A 33 -19.99 -3.28 11.34
CA HIS A 33 -20.47 -4.22 10.31
C HIS A 33 -19.55 -5.44 10.09
N TYR A 34 -18.31 -5.41 10.58
CA TYR A 34 -17.30 -6.46 10.37
C TYR A 34 -17.50 -7.66 11.31
N LEU A 35 -18.03 -7.45 12.52
CA LEU A 35 -18.26 -8.51 13.50
C LEU A 35 -19.49 -9.37 13.18
N LYS A 36 -20.44 -8.85 12.39
CA LYS A 36 -21.66 -9.58 12.02
C LYS A 36 -21.40 -10.70 11.01
N PHE A 37 -20.40 -10.53 10.13
CA PHE A 37 -20.07 -11.51 9.08
C PHE A 37 -19.16 -12.66 9.53
N TYR A 38 -18.39 -12.49 10.61
CA TYR A 38 -17.51 -13.55 11.15
C TYR A 38 -18.14 -14.39 12.26
N ASN A 39 -19.27 -13.95 12.83
CA ASN A 39 -19.93 -14.61 13.96
C ASN A 39 -21.14 -15.48 13.58
N GLU A 40 -21.46 -15.66 12.28
CA GLU A 40 -22.49 -16.63 11.87
C GLU A 40 -21.88 -18.00 11.57
N PRO A 41 -22.05 -19.01 12.45
CA PRO A 41 -21.71 -20.38 12.12
C PRO A 41 -22.68 -20.88 11.04
N ARG A 42 -22.20 -21.09 9.81
CA ARG A 42 -22.94 -21.83 8.79
C ARG A 42 -22.98 -23.32 9.18
N ALA A 43 -23.92 -23.68 10.04
CA ALA A 43 -24.35 -25.07 10.17
C ALA A 43 -25.16 -25.44 8.92
N VAL A 44 -24.58 -26.28 8.06
CA VAL A 44 -25.32 -26.97 7.00
C VAL A 44 -26.03 -28.14 7.66
N SER A 45 -27.34 -28.03 7.86
CA SER A 45 -28.20 -29.15 8.25
C SER A 45 -28.79 -29.81 7.00
N LEU A 46 -28.50 -31.11 6.84
CA LEU A 46 -29.10 -32.01 5.86
C LEU A 46 -30.44 -32.53 6.40
N LEU A 47 -31.54 -32.33 5.64
CA LEU A 47 -32.67 -33.25 5.39
C LEU A 47 -33.92 -32.47 4.88
N PRO A 48 -34.69 -33.00 3.89
CA PRO A 48 -36.00 -32.47 3.45
C PRO A 48 -37.17 -33.24 4.14
N PRO A 49 -38.48 -33.08 3.83
CA PRO A 49 -39.28 -32.08 3.08
C PRO A 49 -40.55 -31.56 3.83
N ARG A 50 -41.23 -30.52 3.32
CA ARG A 50 -42.69 -30.54 2.95
C ARG A 50 -43.21 -29.15 2.56
N ALA A 51 -44.04 -29.14 1.52
CA ALA A 51 -44.69 -27.99 0.92
C ALA A 51 -45.81 -27.42 1.80
N HIS A 52 -45.88 -26.09 1.89
CA HIS A 52 -47.13 -25.34 1.88
C HIS A 52 -46.88 -23.96 1.26
N SER A 53 -47.73 -23.63 0.28
CA SER A 53 -47.78 -22.39 -0.48
C SER A 53 -48.30 -21.23 0.36
N VAL A 54 -47.64 -20.06 0.35
CA VAL A 54 -48.29 -18.74 0.37
C VAL A 54 -47.38 -17.73 -0.34
N ARG A 55 -48.04 -16.80 -1.03
CA ARG A 55 -47.59 -15.79 -2.00
C ARG A 55 -46.45 -14.86 -1.54
N THR A 56 -45.68 -14.51 -2.56
CA THR A 56 -44.80 -13.35 -2.78
C THR A 56 -45.11 -12.10 -1.97
N ASP A 57 -44.12 -11.63 -1.22
CA ASP A 57 -43.75 -10.21 -1.13
C ASP A 57 -42.22 -10.11 -1.10
N ASP A 58 -41.67 -9.33 -2.03
CA ASP A 58 -40.24 -9.09 -2.20
C ASP A 58 -39.66 -8.30 -1.01
N SER A 59 -39.06 -9.00 -0.04
CA SER A 59 -38.36 -8.36 1.08
C SER A 59 -36.97 -8.95 1.36
N ASN A 60 -36.17 -9.20 0.31
CA ASN A 60 -34.82 -9.76 0.45
C ASN A 60 -33.68 -8.79 0.05
N SER A 61 -33.88 -7.48 0.20
CA SER A 61 -32.84 -6.45 -0.01
C SER A 61 -32.06 -6.05 1.27
N MET A 62 -32.26 -6.76 2.39
CA MET A 62 -31.52 -6.49 3.63
C MET A 62 -30.04 -6.95 3.53
N ASN A 63 -29.13 -5.99 3.73
CA ASN A 63 -27.73 -6.16 4.13
C ASN A 63 -26.69 -6.63 3.09
N ARG A 64 -26.76 -6.22 1.81
CA ARG A 64 -25.57 -6.30 0.95
C ARG A 64 -24.69 -5.06 1.13
N PRO A 65 -23.44 -5.19 1.64
CA PRO A 65 -22.53 -4.05 1.74
C PRO A 65 -22.29 -3.41 0.37
N SER A 66 -22.16 -2.08 0.33
CA SER A 66 -21.93 -1.35 -0.92
C SER A 66 -20.64 -1.81 -1.60
N SER A 67 -20.58 -1.76 -2.94
CA SER A 67 -19.38 -2.14 -3.70
C SER A 67 -18.16 -1.30 -3.32
N VAL A 68 -18.37 -0.03 -2.96
CA VAL A 68 -17.33 0.88 -2.44
C VAL A 68 -16.77 0.37 -1.13
N PHE A 69 -17.63 -0.04 -0.20
CA PHE A 69 -17.22 -0.57 1.09
C PHE A 69 -16.42 -1.87 0.94
N LEU A 70 -16.90 -2.79 0.09
CA LEU A 70 -16.18 -4.04 -0.20
C LEU A 70 -14.80 -3.77 -0.81
N PHE A 71 -14.70 -2.81 -1.72
CA PHE A 71 -13.41 -2.44 -2.30
C PHE A 71 -12.50 -1.74 -1.29
N GLY A 72 -13.05 -0.94 -0.38
CA GLY A 72 -12.32 -0.40 0.76
C GLY A 72 -11.70 -1.48 1.66
N ILE A 73 -12.40 -2.61 1.86
CA ILE A 73 -11.84 -3.77 2.58
C ILE A 73 -10.62 -4.34 1.86
N ILE A 74 -10.72 -4.52 0.54
CA ILE A 74 -9.63 -5.05 -0.29
C ILE A 74 -8.38 -4.15 -0.16
N LEU A 75 -8.56 -2.83 -0.20
CA LEU A 75 -7.46 -1.88 -0.06
C LEU A 75 -6.82 -1.97 1.34
N LYS A 76 -7.62 -2.05 2.41
CA LYS A 76 -7.11 -2.23 3.78
C LYS A 76 -6.36 -3.55 3.95
N GLU A 77 -6.80 -4.61 3.30
CA GLU A 77 -6.12 -5.90 3.31
C GLU A 77 -4.73 -5.82 2.66
N ILE A 78 -4.60 -5.09 1.54
CA ILE A 78 -3.30 -4.84 0.89
C ILE A 78 -2.38 -4.09 1.85
N VAL A 79 -2.86 -3.00 2.47
CA VAL A 79 -2.06 -2.22 3.44
C VAL A 79 -1.62 -3.10 4.61
N ALA A 80 -2.52 -3.90 5.17
CA ALA A 80 -2.19 -4.80 6.26
C ALA A 80 -1.15 -5.85 5.87
N ALA A 81 -1.27 -6.43 4.66
CA ALA A 81 -0.29 -7.37 4.14
C ALA A 81 1.10 -6.72 3.98
N LEU A 82 1.16 -5.46 3.52
CA LEU A 82 2.41 -4.71 3.40
C LEU A 82 3.00 -4.37 4.76
N HIS A 83 2.18 -3.93 5.73
CA HIS A 83 2.63 -3.66 7.09
C HIS A 83 3.22 -4.90 7.76
N ARG A 84 2.64 -6.09 7.56
CA ARG A 84 3.25 -7.35 8.05
C ARG A 84 4.65 -7.60 7.48
N ILE A 85 4.92 -7.15 6.26
CA ILE A 85 6.26 -7.28 5.65
C ILE A 85 7.19 -6.18 6.19
N TYR A 86 6.72 -4.93 6.19
CA TYR A 86 7.50 -3.75 6.59
C TYR A 86 7.88 -3.78 8.08
N LEU A 87 6.99 -4.29 8.93
CA LEU A 87 7.15 -4.32 10.38
C LEU A 87 7.64 -5.68 10.91
N ASN A 88 7.96 -6.64 10.03
CA ASN A 88 8.50 -7.92 10.47
C ASN A 88 9.90 -7.71 11.06
N PRO A 89 10.14 -7.95 12.36
CA PRO A 89 11.45 -7.73 12.99
C PRO A 89 12.57 -8.59 12.38
N ASN A 90 12.21 -9.74 11.80
CA ASN A 90 13.14 -10.64 11.12
C ASN A 90 13.25 -10.36 9.62
N GLY A 91 12.54 -9.36 9.12
CA GLY A 91 12.56 -8.94 7.71
C GLY A 91 13.63 -7.88 7.45
N ASN A 92 14.00 -7.69 6.18
CA ASN A 92 15.07 -6.78 5.79
C ASN A 92 14.68 -5.28 5.88
N ILE A 93 13.38 -4.98 5.88
CA ILE A 93 12.88 -3.60 5.92
C ILE A 93 12.86 -3.03 7.35
N TYR A 94 12.58 -3.87 8.35
CA TYR A 94 12.47 -3.41 9.73
C TYR A 94 13.76 -2.77 10.28
N PRO A 95 14.97 -3.32 10.04
CA PRO A 95 16.23 -2.68 10.41
C PRO A 95 16.39 -1.27 9.82
N VAL A 96 15.93 -1.04 8.58
CA VAL A 96 15.96 0.29 7.95
C VAL A 96 15.11 1.31 8.72
N PHE A 97 13.96 0.89 9.25
CA PHE A 97 13.18 1.75 10.14
C PHE A 97 13.88 1.97 11.47
N ASN A 98 14.49 0.93 12.04
CA ASN A 98 15.22 1.02 13.30
C ASN A 98 16.42 1.99 13.22
N ASP A 99 17.05 2.16 12.05
CA ASP A 99 18.09 3.18 11.84
C ASP A 99 17.56 4.62 11.95
N MET A 100 16.26 4.83 11.77
CA MET A 100 15.61 6.14 11.91
C MET A 100 15.02 6.40 13.30
N ILE A 101 14.50 5.36 13.95
CA ILE A 101 13.75 5.49 15.22
C ILE A 101 14.45 4.87 16.42
N GLY A 102 15.57 4.18 16.21
CA GLY A 102 16.32 3.52 17.25
C GLY A 102 17.03 4.52 18.17
N PRO A 103 17.46 4.07 19.37
CA PRO A 103 18.05 4.94 20.40
C PRO A 103 19.35 5.62 19.95
N ASN A 104 20.07 5.03 18.99
CA ASN A 104 21.33 5.56 18.45
C ASN A 104 21.16 6.19 17.06
N SER A 105 19.92 6.50 16.65
CA SER A 105 19.67 7.12 15.34
C SER A 105 20.27 8.53 15.28
N TYR A 106 20.80 8.90 14.12
CA TYR A 106 21.24 10.27 13.88
C TYR A 106 20.06 11.23 13.85
N ASN A 107 20.27 12.52 14.15
CA ASN A 107 19.24 13.54 13.92
C ASN A 107 19.34 14.08 12.47
N LEU A 108 18.69 13.38 11.55
CA LEU A 108 18.74 13.68 10.11
C LEU A 108 18.05 15.01 9.75
N SER A 109 17.15 15.51 10.61
CA SER A 109 16.50 16.81 10.39
C SER A 109 17.49 17.98 10.35
N LEU A 110 18.67 17.82 10.97
CA LEU A 110 19.75 18.80 10.93
C LEU A 110 20.28 19.04 9.52
N LEU A 111 20.20 18.04 8.61
CA LEU A 111 20.58 18.19 7.21
C LEU A 111 19.74 19.22 6.46
N VAL A 112 18.50 19.45 6.91
CA VAL A 112 17.55 20.40 6.30
C VAL A 112 17.64 21.76 6.99
N ASN A 113 17.80 21.76 8.30
CA ASN A 113 17.77 22.95 9.14
C ASN A 113 19.09 23.71 9.16
N ASP A 114 20.22 23.09 8.80
CA ASP A 114 21.51 23.77 8.68
C ASP A 114 21.62 24.61 7.40
N ARG A 115 20.73 25.59 7.27
CA ARG A 115 20.79 26.59 6.21
C ARG A 115 21.99 27.51 6.48
N ARG A 116 23.11 27.21 5.82
CA ARG A 116 24.36 28.00 5.77
C ARG A 116 25.31 27.86 6.98
N GLY A 117 25.40 26.66 7.58
CA GLY A 117 26.39 26.40 8.64
C GLY A 117 26.08 27.10 9.98
N ARG A 118 24.83 27.54 10.17
CA ARG A 118 24.40 28.26 11.38
C ARG A 118 24.37 27.36 12.61
N ILE A 119 24.20 26.06 12.41
CA ILE A 119 24.17 25.07 13.48
C ILE A 119 25.60 24.59 13.82
N GLY A 120 26.60 24.96 12.99
CA GLY A 120 27.99 24.56 13.20
C GLY A 120 28.20 23.05 13.07
N LEU A 121 27.36 22.37 12.26
CA LEU A 121 27.45 20.93 12.07
C LEU A 121 28.80 20.58 11.45
N ALA A 122 29.59 19.74 12.12
CA ALA A 122 30.88 19.32 11.60
C ALA A 122 30.69 18.62 10.25
N SER A 123 31.59 18.89 9.30
CA SER A 123 31.52 18.32 7.95
C SER A 123 31.49 16.78 7.95
N ARG A 124 32.19 16.16 8.90
CA ARG A 124 32.21 14.72 9.12
C ARG A 124 30.82 14.18 9.49
N ASP A 125 30.14 14.83 10.42
CA ASP A 125 28.81 14.42 10.89
C ASP A 125 27.77 14.60 9.78
N GLN A 126 27.87 15.71 9.03
CA GLN A 126 27.02 15.92 7.86
C GLN A 126 27.20 14.81 6.81
N SER A 127 28.45 14.39 6.55
CA SER A 127 28.73 13.31 5.61
C SER A 127 28.21 11.97 6.10
N ALA A 128 28.35 11.67 7.39
CA ALA A 128 27.85 10.43 7.98
C ALA A 128 26.32 10.36 7.91
N MET A 129 25.62 11.45 8.27
CA MET A 129 24.16 11.53 8.17
C MET A 129 23.67 11.35 6.73
N LEU A 130 24.38 11.89 5.74
CA LEU A 130 24.04 11.70 4.33
C LEU A 130 24.23 10.24 3.89
N GLN A 131 25.30 9.57 4.33
CA GLN A 131 25.51 8.15 4.02
C GLN A 131 24.40 7.28 4.63
N VAL A 132 24.01 7.56 5.87
CA VAL A 132 22.88 6.88 6.53
C VAL A 132 21.59 7.11 5.74
N LEU A 133 21.34 8.34 5.30
CA LEU A 133 20.15 8.65 4.51
C LEU A 133 20.12 7.98 3.14
N GLN A 134 21.28 7.89 2.46
CA GLN A 134 21.44 7.13 1.22
C GLN A 134 21.15 5.64 1.47
N TYR A 135 21.74 5.06 2.51
CA TYR A 135 21.53 3.68 2.90
C TYR A 135 20.04 3.38 3.15
N ILE A 136 19.37 4.20 3.96
CA ILE A 136 17.94 4.03 4.29
C ILE A 136 17.09 4.05 3.01
N MET A 137 17.30 5.05 2.16
CA MET A 137 16.53 5.24 0.93
C MET A 137 16.72 4.09 -0.07
N GLU A 138 17.97 3.70 -0.30
CA GLU A 138 18.32 2.66 -1.27
C GLU A 138 17.87 1.28 -0.79
N ASN A 139 18.12 0.92 0.48
CA ASN A 139 17.74 -0.39 1.01
C ASN A 139 16.24 -0.54 1.18
N PHE A 140 15.53 0.50 1.64
CA PHE A 140 14.07 0.45 1.67
C PHE A 140 13.51 0.20 0.26
N THR A 141 13.97 0.98 -0.71
CA THR A 141 13.49 0.85 -2.09
C THR A 141 13.80 -0.53 -2.66
N TYR A 142 15.04 -0.99 -2.50
CA TYR A 142 15.48 -2.32 -2.94
C TYR A 142 14.59 -3.42 -2.38
N HIS A 143 14.47 -3.54 -1.05
CA HIS A 143 13.68 -4.59 -0.43
C HIS A 143 12.18 -4.46 -0.71
N MET A 144 11.66 -3.24 -0.87
CA MET A 144 10.28 -3.05 -1.30
C MET A 144 10.06 -3.60 -2.71
N THR A 145 11.01 -3.37 -3.63
CA THR A 145 10.94 -3.92 -4.99
C THR A 145 11.14 -5.45 -5.05
N GLU A 146 11.57 -6.11 -3.98
CA GLU A 146 11.56 -7.57 -3.88
C GLU A 146 10.16 -8.14 -3.59
N ILE A 147 9.20 -7.29 -3.17
CA ILE A 147 7.83 -7.70 -2.86
C ILE A 147 7.05 -7.89 -4.17
N MET A 148 7.18 -9.08 -4.74
CA MET A 148 6.41 -9.51 -5.91
C MET A 148 6.05 -11.00 -5.81
N PRO A 149 5.28 -11.41 -4.78
CA PRO A 149 4.94 -12.80 -4.61
C PRO A 149 4.06 -13.31 -5.76
N ALA A 150 4.19 -14.59 -6.09
CA ALA A 150 3.37 -15.21 -7.13
C ALA A 150 1.92 -15.46 -6.67
N THR A 151 1.67 -15.49 -5.35
CA THR A 151 0.37 -15.81 -4.74
C THR A 151 0.03 -14.85 -3.59
N GLY A 152 -1.22 -14.87 -3.14
CA GLY A 152 -1.70 -14.11 -1.97
C GLY A 152 -2.24 -12.72 -2.33
N VAL A 153 -2.47 -11.91 -1.28
CA VAL A 153 -3.06 -10.56 -1.38
C VAL A 153 -2.25 -9.65 -2.32
N LEU A 154 -0.92 -9.72 -2.20
CA LEU A 154 0.06 -8.99 -3.02
C LEU A 154 0.51 -9.79 -4.25
N GLY A 155 -0.23 -10.83 -4.64
CA GLY A 155 0.14 -11.71 -5.74
C GLY A 155 -0.04 -11.10 -7.12
N THR A 156 0.65 -11.61 -8.13
CA THR A 156 0.45 -11.20 -9.53
C THR A 156 -0.51 -12.14 -10.30
N HIS A 157 -1.64 -12.50 -9.69
CA HIS A 157 -2.65 -13.41 -10.27
C HIS A 157 -4.06 -12.81 -10.19
N ARG A 158 -5.01 -13.33 -10.97
CA ARG A 158 -6.39 -12.76 -11.09
C ARG A 158 -7.21 -12.65 -9.80
N LYS A 159 -6.82 -13.39 -8.76
CA LYS A 159 -7.53 -13.45 -7.48
C LYS A 159 -6.87 -12.60 -6.40
N SER A 160 -5.75 -11.94 -6.71
CA SER A 160 -5.08 -11.09 -5.74
C SER A 160 -5.84 -9.78 -5.56
N SER A 161 -5.73 -9.21 -4.36
CA SER A 161 -6.34 -7.92 -4.02
C SER A 161 -5.74 -6.80 -4.87
N VAL A 162 -4.43 -6.87 -5.16
CA VAL A 162 -3.75 -5.92 -6.04
C VAL A 162 -4.29 -5.98 -7.48
N PHE A 163 -4.67 -7.15 -7.99
CA PHE A 163 -5.28 -7.29 -9.31
C PHE A 163 -6.64 -6.59 -9.39
N GLU A 164 -7.44 -6.63 -8.32
CA GLU A 164 -8.73 -5.92 -8.28
C GLU A 164 -8.55 -4.39 -8.37
N MET A 165 -7.43 -3.86 -7.90
CA MET A 165 -7.15 -2.42 -7.90
C MET A 165 -6.94 -1.86 -9.31
N ILE A 166 -6.31 -2.61 -10.20
CA ILE A 166 -5.99 -2.15 -11.57
C ILE A 166 -7.12 -2.41 -12.58
N LYS A 167 -8.28 -2.88 -12.11
CA LYS A 167 -9.46 -3.08 -12.96
C LYS A 167 -10.21 -1.75 -13.17
N ASN A 168 -10.84 -1.66 -14.33
CA ASN A 168 -11.86 -0.65 -14.58
C ASN A 168 -13.10 -0.90 -13.71
N ASN A 169 -13.96 0.11 -13.66
CA ASN A 169 -15.26 0.11 -13.00
C ASN A 169 -15.18 -0.04 -11.48
N LYS A 170 -14.08 0.42 -10.87
CA LYS A 170 -13.89 0.44 -9.41
C LYS A 170 -14.17 1.83 -8.87
N ARG A 171 -15.07 1.91 -7.89
CA ARG A 171 -15.27 3.15 -7.11
C ARG A 171 -14.41 3.07 -5.87
N PHE A 172 -13.35 3.87 -5.85
CA PHE A 172 -12.46 3.98 -4.71
C PHE A 172 -13.19 4.68 -3.55
N PRO A 173 -12.86 4.35 -2.29
CA PRO A 173 -13.41 5.06 -1.15
C PRO A 173 -13.02 6.54 -1.18
N ASP A 174 -13.88 7.40 -0.63
CA ASP A 174 -13.57 8.83 -0.51
C ASP A 174 -12.31 9.05 0.32
N GLY A 175 -11.52 10.04 -0.07
CA GLY A 175 -10.22 10.33 0.53
C GLY A 175 -9.09 9.39 0.10
N TYR A 176 -9.37 8.32 -0.67
CA TYR A 176 -8.34 7.35 -1.10
C TYR A 176 -7.15 7.99 -1.79
N PHE A 177 -7.42 8.90 -2.73
CA PHE A 177 -6.43 9.56 -3.56
C PHE A 177 -6.06 10.93 -2.99
N TRP A 178 -4.81 11.34 -3.25
CA TRP A 178 -4.44 12.75 -3.21
C TRP A 178 -4.93 13.40 -4.50
N GLN A 179 -5.16 14.70 -4.48
CA GLN A 179 -5.63 15.43 -5.65
C GLN A 179 -4.72 15.21 -6.87
N ILE A 180 -3.40 15.21 -6.65
CA ILE A 180 -2.42 15.01 -7.72
C ILE A 180 -2.52 13.63 -8.41
N GLU A 181 -3.04 12.61 -7.70
CA GLU A 181 -3.27 11.28 -8.26
C GLU A 181 -4.61 11.22 -8.98
N LEU A 182 -5.64 11.90 -8.46
CA LEU A 182 -6.93 12.06 -9.15
C LEU A 182 -6.73 12.73 -10.51
N ASP A 183 -5.87 13.73 -10.60
CA ASP A 183 -5.58 14.45 -11.84
C ASP A 183 -4.95 13.55 -12.93
N GLN A 184 -4.41 12.38 -12.56
CA GLN A 184 -3.84 11.40 -13.50
C GLN A 184 -4.80 10.26 -13.83
N LEU A 185 -5.94 10.15 -13.13
CA LEU A 185 -6.88 9.05 -13.26
C LEU A 185 -8.20 9.54 -13.86
N GLN A 186 -8.90 8.63 -14.57
CA GLN A 186 -10.17 8.95 -15.19
C GLN A 186 -11.32 8.26 -14.43
N PHE A 187 -12.36 9.05 -14.10
CA PHE A 187 -13.55 8.59 -13.39
C PHE A 187 -14.81 9.01 -14.14
N ASN A 188 -15.76 8.09 -14.27
CA ASN A 188 -17.04 8.41 -14.89
C ASN A 188 -17.94 9.21 -13.94
N GLU A 189 -19.12 9.62 -14.41
CA GLU A 189 -20.11 10.38 -13.62
C GLU A 189 -20.51 9.69 -12.30
N SER A 190 -20.40 8.35 -12.23
CA SER A 190 -20.67 7.57 -11.01
C SER A 190 -19.47 7.42 -10.06
N GLY A 191 -18.35 8.10 -10.35
CA GLY A 191 -17.11 8.04 -9.56
C GLY A 191 -16.35 6.73 -9.71
N LYS A 192 -16.57 5.97 -10.79
CA LYS A 192 -15.88 4.70 -11.06
C LYS A 192 -14.73 4.92 -12.03
N SER A 193 -13.59 4.30 -11.74
CA SER A 193 -12.41 4.33 -12.60
C SER A 193 -12.71 3.75 -13.98
N TYR A 194 -12.14 4.34 -15.02
CA TYR A 194 -12.12 3.76 -16.36
C TYR A 194 -10.78 4.09 -17.03
N ASN A 195 -10.52 3.45 -18.18
CA ASN A 195 -9.26 3.62 -18.93
C ASN A 195 -7.98 3.38 -18.10
N ILE A 196 -8.00 2.42 -17.17
CA ILE A 196 -6.80 2.05 -16.41
C ILE A 196 -5.83 1.32 -17.34
N GLY A 197 -4.89 2.08 -17.92
CA GLY A 197 -3.76 1.62 -18.72
C GLY A 197 -2.59 1.17 -17.87
N ASN A 198 -1.41 1.05 -18.48
CA ASN A 198 -0.22 0.59 -17.75
C ASN A 198 0.32 1.67 -16.81
N ASP A 199 0.26 2.93 -17.22
CA ASP A 199 0.75 4.06 -16.44
C ASP A 199 -0.17 4.31 -15.23
N GLU A 200 -1.49 4.25 -15.41
CA GLU A 200 -2.45 4.37 -14.31
C GLU A 200 -2.33 3.18 -13.35
N ALA A 201 -2.17 1.95 -13.87
CA ALA A 201 -1.94 0.79 -13.02
C ALA A 201 -0.64 0.90 -12.23
N PHE A 202 0.43 1.43 -12.84
CA PHE A 202 1.69 1.70 -12.17
C PHE A 202 1.51 2.73 -11.05
N LEU A 203 0.81 3.84 -11.32
CA LEU A 203 0.50 4.86 -10.32
C LEU A 203 -0.28 4.28 -9.15
N LEU A 204 -1.29 3.43 -9.41
CA LEU A 204 -2.07 2.76 -8.36
C LEU A 204 -1.21 1.83 -7.49
N LEU A 205 -0.27 1.10 -8.10
CA LEU A 205 0.67 0.22 -7.39
C LEU A 205 1.62 1.00 -6.49
N VAL A 206 2.29 2.02 -7.03
CA VAL A 206 3.18 2.89 -6.25
C VAL A 206 2.39 3.60 -5.15
N GLY A 207 1.17 4.03 -5.45
CA GLY A 207 0.25 4.66 -4.51
C GLY A 207 -0.06 3.77 -3.32
N ILE A 208 -0.43 2.50 -3.52
CA ILE A 208 -0.76 1.62 -2.39
C ILE A 208 0.49 1.15 -1.63
N PHE A 209 1.60 0.84 -2.31
CA PHE A 209 2.83 0.36 -1.66
C PHE A 209 3.52 1.46 -0.86
N ILE A 210 3.71 2.63 -1.46
CA ILE A 210 4.50 3.70 -0.87
C ILE A 210 3.60 4.78 -0.27
N SER A 211 2.72 5.39 -1.07
CA SER A 211 1.95 6.53 -0.56
C SER A 211 1.04 6.15 0.61
N ARG A 212 0.34 5.02 0.51
CA ARG A 212 -0.62 4.59 1.54
C ARG A 212 -0.01 3.72 2.62
N SER A 213 0.71 2.68 2.25
CA SER A 213 1.25 1.71 3.23
C SER A 213 2.54 2.15 3.92
N LEU A 214 3.22 3.19 3.41
CA LEU A 214 4.40 3.74 4.05
C LEU A 214 4.17 5.18 4.52
N ILE A 215 3.96 6.11 3.59
CA ILE A 215 3.96 7.55 3.89
C ILE A 215 2.81 7.89 4.84
N THR A 216 1.55 7.75 4.40
CA THR A 216 0.39 8.19 5.21
C THR A 216 0.18 7.40 6.51
N THR A 217 0.85 6.26 6.65
CA THR A 217 0.71 5.35 7.79
C THR A 217 1.99 5.35 8.62
N LEU A 218 2.96 4.50 8.30
CA LEU A 218 4.14 4.27 9.13
C LEU A 218 4.99 5.53 9.36
N LEU A 219 5.11 6.42 8.38
CA LEU A 219 5.96 7.61 8.52
C LEU A 219 5.24 8.80 9.16
N LEU A 220 3.97 9.01 8.83
CA LEU A 220 3.18 10.15 9.33
C LEU A 220 2.48 9.85 10.66
N LYS A 221 2.19 8.58 10.93
CA LYS A 221 1.45 8.09 12.10
C LYS A 221 2.11 6.83 12.67
N PRO A 222 3.39 6.89 13.05
CA PRO A 222 4.21 5.73 13.43
C PRO A 222 3.64 4.92 14.60
N ILE A 223 3.06 5.59 15.60
CA ILE A 223 2.48 4.92 16.77
C ILE A 223 1.15 4.24 16.40
N ASP A 224 0.26 4.93 15.69
CA ASP A 224 -1.07 4.42 15.32
C ASP A 224 -1.00 3.13 14.48
N TYR A 225 0.05 2.99 13.66
CA TYR A 225 0.24 1.85 12.76
C TYR A 225 1.33 0.87 13.23
N GLY A 226 1.78 0.97 14.48
CA GLY A 226 2.63 -0.02 15.12
C GLY A 226 4.09 -0.02 14.63
N LEU A 227 4.57 1.07 14.04
CA LEU A 227 6.01 1.24 13.78
C LEU A 227 6.78 1.38 15.11
N SER A 228 6.19 2.06 16.09
CA SER A 228 6.69 2.12 17.46
C SER A 228 5.56 1.79 18.43
N THR A 229 5.85 0.96 19.43
CA THR A 229 4.94 0.62 20.52
C THR A 229 5.08 1.54 21.73
N SER A 230 6.15 2.34 21.76
CA SER A 230 6.43 3.35 22.77
C SER A 230 6.46 4.75 22.16
N THR A 231 6.52 5.77 23.03
CA THR A 231 6.87 7.13 22.61
C THR A 231 8.16 7.11 21.80
N LEU A 232 8.17 7.88 20.71
CA LEU A 232 9.33 8.00 19.85
C LEU A 232 10.44 8.83 20.52
N PRO A 233 11.72 8.54 20.24
CA PRO A 233 12.83 9.42 20.62
C PRO A 233 12.70 10.82 20.00
N ASP A 234 13.30 11.82 20.64
CA ASP A 234 13.17 13.24 20.26
C ASP A 234 13.51 13.55 18.79
N ASN A 235 14.45 12.80 18.21
CA ASN A 235 14.89 12.98 16.82
C ASN A 235 14.10 12.13 15.80
N ALA A 236 13.34 11.12 16.25
CA ALA A 236 12.70 10.16 15.37
C ALA A 236 11.61 10.79 14.50
N ASP A 237 10.78 11.68 15.03
CA ASP A 237 9.76 12.40 14.24
C ASP A 237 10.42 13.23 13.11
N GLY A 238 11.54 13.88 13.41
CA GLY A 238 12.32 14.61 12.42
C GLY A 238 12.88 13.70 11.32
N ASN A 239 13.39 12.53 11.70
CA ASN A 239 13.91 11.53 10.77
C ASN A 239 12.82 10.96 9.86
N LEU A 240 11.68 10.60 10.43
CA LEU A 240 10.53 10.09 9.68
C LEU A 240 10.00 11.16 8.71
N LYS A 241 9.98 12.43 9.11
CA LYS A 241 9.63 13.55 8.22
C LYS A 241 10.61 13.71 7.05
N VAL A 242 11.91 13.60 7.31
CA VAL A 242 12.96 13.61 6.26
C VAL A 242 12.73 12.47 5.28
N PHE A 243 12.51 11.25 5.78
CA PHE A 243 12.32 10.08 4.93
C PHE A 243 10.99 10.12 4.16
N ALA A 244 9.91 10.58 4.78
CA ALA A 244 8.62 10.80 4.11
C ALA A 244 8.76 11.79 2.95
N THR A 245 9.56 12.85 3.12
CA THR A 245 9.85 13.84 2.06
C THR A 245 10.58 13.19 0.87
N ILE A 246 11.58 12.34 1.14
CA ILE A 246 12.33 11.61 0.10
C ILE A 246 11.42 10.65 -0.66
N MET A 247 10.65 9.83 0.06
CA MET A 247 9.77 8.85 -0.56
C MET A 247 8.65 9.52 -1.36
N LEU A 248 8.12 10.65 -0.87
CA LEU A 248 7.14 11.44 -1.62
C LEU A 248 7.74 12.04 -2.90
N PHE A 249 8.98 12.53 -2.85
CA PHE A 249 9.68 12.98 -4.06
C PHE A 249 9.83 11.85 -5.07
N LEU A 250 10.23 10.65 -4.63
CA LEU A 250 10.30 9.47 -5.50
C LEU A 250 8.94 9.14 -6.11
N VAL A 251 7.88 9.01 -5.30
CA VAL A 251 6.51 8.72 -5.77
C VAL A 251 6.07 9.71 -6.85
N ARG A 252 6.22 11.02 -6.58
CA ARG A 252 5.82 12.07 -7.53
C ARG A 252 6.58 11.99 -8.85
N ARG A 253 7.83 11.53 -8.82
CA ARG A 253 8.72 11.43 -9.98
C ARG A 253 8.48 10.15 -10.77
N VAL A 254 8.29 9.01 -10.12
CA VAL A 254 8.13 7.71 -10.80
C VAL A 254 6.72 7.52 -11.36
N SER A 255 5.70 8.14 -10.75
CA SER A 255 4.30 7.96 -11.18
C SER A 255 3.94 8.71 -12.47
N VAL A 256 4.90 9.43 -13.06
CA VAL A 256 4.79 10.01 -14.40
C VAL A 256 5.82 9.37 -15.35
N PRO A 257 5.54 9.31 -16.67
CA PRO A 257 6.51 8.83 -17.65
C PRO A 257 7.82 9.63 -17.62
N ARG A 258 8.93 9.01 -18.05
CA ARG A 258 10.22 9.70 -18.16
C ARG A 258 10.11 10.93 -19.08
N GLY A 259 10.77 12.02 -18.70
CA GLY A 259 10.74 13.27 -19.46
C GLY A 259 9.50 14.14 -19.23
N ARG A 260 8.47 13.65 -18.53
CA ARG A 260 7.37 14.50 -18.04
C ARG A 260 7.78 15.23 -16.76
N PRO A 261 7.22 16.42 -16.50
CA PRO A 261 7.39 17.08 -15.22
C PRO A 261 6.91 16.18 -14.08
N MET A 262 7.68 16.16 -12.98
CA MET A 262 7.29 15.51 -11.73
C MET A 262 5.94 16.05 -11.25
N MET A 263 5.10 15.20 -10.66
CA MET A 263 3.83 15.65 -10.06
C MET A 263 4.08 16.73 -8.99
N PRO A 264 3.20 17.72 -8.84
CA PRO A 264 3.36 18.76 -7.83
C PRO A 264 3.24 18.19 -6.41
N MET A 265 3.60 18.99 -5.40
CA MET A 265 3.41 18.64 -4.00
C MET A 265 1.90 18.51 -3.68
N PRO A 266 1.42 17.38 -3.12
CA PRO A 266 0.02 17.23 -2.72
C PRO A 266 -0.29 18.10 -1.49
N GLY A 267 -1.36 18.89 -1.59
CA GLY A 267 -1.77 19.82 -0.54
C GLY A 267 -2.21 19.14 0.76
N GLU A 268 -2.68 17.89 0.68
CA GLU A 268 -3.17 17.10 1.80
C GLU A 268 -2.08 16.75 2.82
N ILE A 269 -0.82 16.64 2.34
CA ILE A 269 0.30 16.23 3.18
C ILE A 269 1.44 17.25 3.29
N VAL A 270 1.30 18.43 2.65
CA VAL A 270 2.34 19.48 2.62
C VAL A 270 2.82 19.90 4.01
N ARG A 271 1.95 19.87 5.03
CA ARG A 271 2.30 20.22 6.42
C ARG A 271 3.14 19.16 7.14
N TYR A 272 3.15 17.93 6.65
CA TYR A 272 3.83 16.79 7.26
C TYR A 272 5.18 16.49 6.64
N VAL A 273 5.55 17.15 5.55
CA VAL A 273 6.82 16.99 4.83
C VAL A 273 7.56 18.32 4.70
N TYR A 274 8.80 18.31 4.24
CA TYR A 274 9.48 19.55 3.82
C TYR A 274 9.07 19.90 2.39
N SER A 275 8.99 21.20 2.08
CA SER A 275 8.76 21.61 0.69
C SER A 275 10.02 21.39 -0.17
N ASP A 276 9.84 21.28 -1.48
CA ASP A 276 10.95 21.03 -2.43
C ASP A 276 12.05 22.09 -2.34
N GLY A 277 11.67 23.34 -2.04
CA GLY A 277 12.61 24.45 -1.85
C GLY A 277 13.46 24.29 -0.59
N GLU A 278 12.87 23.83 0.51
CA GLU A 278 13.57 23.63 1.79
C GLU A 278 14.50 22.43 1.74
N PHE A 279 14.08 21.37 1.05
CA PHE A 279 14.84 20.12 0.95
C PHE A 279 15.81 20.10 -0.24
N ARG A 280 15.87 21.18 -1.03
CA ARG A 280 16.66 21.27 -2.28
C ARG A 280 18.12 20.82 -2.12
N THR A 281 18.80 21.28 -1.08
CA THR A 281 20.22 20.94 -0.85
C THR A 281 20.42 19.45 -0.62
N VAL A 282 19.52 18.83 0.15
CA VAL A 282 19.56 17.39 0.40
C VAL A 282 19.23 16.61 -0.88
N HIS A 283 18.22 17.04 -1.65
CA HIS A 283 17.91 16.45 -2.96
C HIS A 283 19.11 16.42 -3.91
N LEU A 284 19.86 17.52 -3.99
CA LEU A 284 21.05 17.60 -4.85
C LEU A 284 22.14 16.61 -4.42
N ARG A 285 22.35 16.42 -3.11
CA ARG A 285 23.35 15.48 -2.58
C ARG A 285 22.93 14.01 -2.72
N LEU A 286 21.63 13.74 -2.78
CA LEU A 286 21.06 12.40 -2.96
C LEU A 286 20.77 12.04 -4.43
N ARG A 287 21.20 12.86 -5.40
CA ARG A 287 20.83 12.69 -6.82
C ARG A 287 21.06 11.28 -7.37
N ARG A 288 22.23 10.68 -7.09
CA ARG A 288 22.56 9.33 -7.58
C ARG A 288 21.66 8.26 -6.95
N SER A 289 21.38 8.38 -5.65
CA SER A 289 20.44 7.50 -4.95
C SER A 289 19.02 7.63 -5.49
N TYR A 290 18.58 8.83 -5.84
CA TYR A 290 17.31 9.04 -6.54
C TYR A 290 17.27 8.35 -7.90
N GLU A 291 18.33 8.46 -8.70
CA GLU A 291 18.42 7.81 -10.02
C GLU A 291 18.38 6.28 -9.87
N TYR A 292 19.10 5.73 -8.90
CA TYR A 292 19.06 4.29 -8.58
C TYR A 292 17.65 3.83 -8.17
N CYS A 293 17.05 4.50 -7.18
CA CYS A 293 15.73 4.13 -6.67
C CYS A 293 14.65 4.31 -7.73
N GLU A 294 14.70 5.38 -8.54
CA GLU A 294 13.78 5.60 -9.66
C GLU A 294 13.83 4.44 -10.66
N ASN A 295 15.03 3.99 -11.05
CA ASN A 295 15.17 2.89 -12.00
C ASN A 295 14.57 1.59 -11.42
N LEU A 296 14.92 1.24 -10.19
CA LEU A 296 14.36 0.05 -9.52
C LEU A 296 12.83 0.08 -9.44
N LEU A 297 12.26 1.20 -9.00
CA LEU A 297 10.80 1.36 -8.88
C LEU A 297 10.11 1.24 -10.23
N ARG A 298 10.68 1.82 -11.28
CA ARG A 298 10.13 1.75 -12.64
C ARG A 298 10.18 0.33 -13.17
N ASP A 299 11.32 -0.34 -13.08
CA ASP A 299 11.49 -1.70 -13.57
C ASP A 299 10.57 -2.68 -12.82
N TRP A 300 10.54 -2.58 -11.49
CA TRP A 300 9.66 -3.36 -10.63
C TRP A 300 8.18 -3.14 -10.98
N GLY A 301 7.73 -1.87 -11.02
CA GLY A 301 6.31 -1.58 -11.24
C GLY A 301 5.88 -1.96 -12.66
N GLN A 302 6.72 -1.77 -13.67
CA GLN A 302 6.43 -2.22 -15.03
C GLN A 302 6.30 -3.74 -15.13
N GLU A 303 7.23 -4.50 -14.52
CA GLU A 303 7.15 -5.95 -14.49
C GLU A 303 5.94 -6.44 -13.68
N TYR A 304 5.62 -5.79 -12.56
CA TYR A 304 4.44 -6.09 -11.77
C TYR A 304 3.15 -5.91 -12.59
N VAL A 305 2.98 -4.75 -13.24
CA VAL A 305 1.84 -4.47 -14.12
C VAL A 305 1.78 -5.51 -15.25
N LYS A 306 2.89 -5.78 -15.93
CA LYS A 306 2.97 -6.78 -17.00
C LYS A 306 2.48 -8.16 -16.54
N ARG A 307 2.90 -8.63 -15.36
CA ARG A 307 2.42 -9.91 -14.81
C ARG A 307 0.93 -9.89 -14.51
N LEU A 308 0.42 -8.80 -13.93
CA LEU A 308 -1.02 -8.63 -13.72
C LEU A 308 -1.79 -8.65 -15.05
N ARG A 309 -1.29 -7.98 -16.10
CA ARG A 309 -1.91 -7.98 -17.44
C ARG A 309 -1.89 -9.37 -18.07
N ASN A 310 -0.79 -10.11 -17.96
CA ASN A 310 -0.70 -11.50 -18.43
C ASN A 310 -1.65 -12.44 -17.67
N ALA A 311 -1.92 -12.16 -16.40
CA ALA A 311 -2.95 -12.88 -15.68
C ALA A 311 -4.33 -12.65 -16.33
N ILE A 312 -4.64 -11.49 -16.92
CA ILE A 312 -5.90 -11.20 -17.64
C ILE A 312 -6.06 -12.01 -18.93
N THR A 313 -4.97 -12.35 -19.63
CA THR A 313 -5.03 -12.99 -20.96
C THR A 313 -5.02 -14.52 -20.92
N SER A 314 -4.37 -15.12 -19.93
CA SER A 314 -4.11 -16.58 -19.82
C SER A 314 -5.30 -17.55 -19.77
N ASN A 315 -6.56 -17.10 -19.65
CA ASN A 315 -7.76 -17.95 -19.77
C ASN A 315 -8.58 -17.71 -21.05
N SER A 316 -8.24 -16.71 -21.88
CA SER A 316 -8.94 -16.54 -23.18
C SER A 316 -8.63 -17.69 -24.15
N THR A 317 -7.54 -18.40 -23.94
CA THR A 317 -7.06 -19.53 -24.76
C THR A 317 -7.42 -20.91 -24.20
N LYS A 318 -8.23 -21.00 -23.14
CA LYS A 318 -8.72 -22.29 -22.60
C LYS A 318 -10.24 -22.44 -22.76
N ALA A 319 -10.77 -22.17 -23.95
CA ALA A 319 -12.06 -22.75 -24.35
C ALA A 319 -11.80 -24.20 -24.76
N PRO A 320 -12.50 -25.21 -24.19
CA PRO A 320 -12.31 -26.60 -24.59
C PRO A 320 -12.86 -26.78 -26.01
N ASN A 321 -11.97 -27.05 -26.96
CA ASN A 321 -12.35 -27.66 -28.23
C ASN A 321 -12.96 -29.03 -27.91
N ASN A 322 -14.29 -29.11 -27.87
CA ASN A 322 -14.98 -30.39 -27.96
C ASN A 322 -14.78 -30.93 -29.37
N PRO A 323 -14.07 -32.06 -29.59
CA PRO A 323 -14.08 -32.70 -30.88
C PRO A 323 -15.49 -33.26 -31.10
N ILE A 324 -16.16 -32.76 -32.12
CA ILE A 324 -17.40 -33.34 -32.66
C ILE A 324 -17.05 -34.76 -33.11
N LYS A 325 -17.41 -35.77 -32.31
CA LYS A 325 -17.47 -37.15 -32.78
C LYS A 325 -18.70 -37.26 -33.68
N ARG A 326 -18.49 -37.29 -35.00
CA ARG A 326 -19.46 -37.83 -35.95
C ARG A 326 -19.40 -39.35 -35.83
N ASN A 327 -20.53 -39.97 -35.48
CA ASN A 327 -20.82 -41.37 -35.75
C ASN A 327 -21.60 -41.45 -37.07
#